data_AF-A0A1Q9W3W7-F1
#
_entry.id   AF-A0A1Q9W3W7-F1
#
_cell.length_a   1.000
_cell.length_b   1.000
_cell.length_c   1.000
_cell.angle_alpha   90.00
_cell.angle_beta   90.00
_cell.angle_gamma   90.00
#
_symmetry.space_group_name_H-M   'P 1'
#
loop_
_entity.id
_entity.type
_entity.pdbx_description
1 polymer ?
#
loop_
_entity_poly.entity_id
_entity_poly.type
_entity_poly.pdbx_seq_one_letter_code
_entity_poly.pdbx_strand_id
1 'polypeptide(L)'
;MSATELLRHAQRIVKQSRADGLSSRMAAFLARQALEEIIELRCAGVGAPAPWANTRSQLVVLRSLDTEEAADGAAIAWNRLSAACHVHAFELQPSAAEIEYLCGVVESLLPDSVPP
;
A
#
# COMPACT_ATOMS: atom_id res chain seq x y z
N MET A 1 1.74 -3.26 -14.96
CA MET A 1 1.77 -1.86 -14.49
C MET A 1 2.57 -1.91 -13.21
N SER A 2 3.67 -1.16 -13.12
CA SER A 2 4.57 -1.24 -11.96
C SER A 2 3.95 -0.62 -10.71
N ALA A 3 4.52 -0.93 -9.54
CA ALA A 3 4.11 -0.34 -8.26
C ALA A 3 4.03 1.19 -8.31
N THR A 4 5.04 1.84 -8.92
CA THR A 4 5.10 3.30 -9.09
C THR A 4 3.97 3.82 -9.97
N GLU A 5 3.64 3.11 -11.05
CA GLU A 5 2.54 3.49 -11.94
C GLU A 5 1.19 3.38 -11.22
N LEU A 6 0.95 2.28 -10.50
CA LEU A 6 -0.27 2.07 -9.71
C LEU A 6 -0.43 3.15 -8.63
N LEU A 7 0.64 3.46 -7.89
CA LEU A 7 0.62 4.49 -6.86
C LEU A 7 0.33 5.87 -7.44
N ARG A 8 0.96 6.24 -8.57
CA ARG A 8 0.69 7.51 -9.26
C ARG A 8 -0.76 7.62 -9.70
N HIS A 9 -1.37 6.51 -10.15
CA HIS A 9 -2.79 6.49 -10.49
C HIS A 9 -3.67 6.69 -9.25
N ALA A 10 -3.37 6.02 -8.14
CA ALA A 10 -4.08 6.18 -6.88
C ALA A 10 -4.05 7.65 -6.40
N GLN A 11 -2.86 8.26 -6.38
CA GLN A 11 -2.65 9.67 -6.01
C GLN A 11 -3.43 10.64 -6.91
N ARG A 12 -3.49 10.37 -8.22
CA ARG A 12 -4.27 11.19 -9.15
C ARG A 12 -5.78 11.10 -8.87
N ILE A 13 -6.29 9.90 -8.61
CA ILE A 13 -7.71 9.66 -8.34
C ILE A 13 -8.14 10.30 -7.03
N VAL A 14 -7.33 10.18 -5.97
CA VAL A 14 -7.68 10.75 -4.66
C VAL A 14 -7.69 12.28 -4.70
N LYS A 15 -6.75 12.91 -5.43
CA LYS A 15 -6.72 14.38 -5.63
C LYS A 15 -7.91 14.90 -6.43
N GLN A 16 -8.53 14.05 -7.24
CA GLN A 16 -9.73 14.38 -8.04
C GLN A 16 -11.01 13.83 -7.39
N SER A 17 -10.94 13.32 -6.15
CA SER A 17 -12.05 12.65 -5.49
C SER A 17 -13.21 13.62 -5.30
N ARG A 18 -14.38 13.21 -5.77
CA ARG A 18 -15.64 13.87 -5.45
C ARG A 18 -16.13 13.41 -4.07
N ALA A 19 -17.12 14.11 -3.53
CA ALA A 19 -17.71 13.81 -2.22
C ALA A 19 -18.50 12.49 -2.15
N ASP A 20 -18.61 11.74 -3.26
CA ASP A 20 -19.32 10.46 -3.33
C ASP A 20 -18.52 9.27 -2.76
N GLY A 21 -17.21 9.46 -2.52
CA GLY A 21 -16.27 8.51 -1.91
C GLY A 21 -15.98 7.24 -2.73
N LEU A 22 -16.57 7.10 -3.92
CA LEU A 22 -16.23 6.03 -4.88
C LEU A 22 -14.80 6.18 -5.38
N SER A 23 -14.36 7.43 -5.64
CA SER A 23 -12.98 7.72 -6.03
C SER A 23 -11.98 7.34 -4.93
N SER A 24 -12.33 7.53 -3.67
CA SER A 24 -11.46 7.18 -2.53
C SER A 24 -11.24 5.66 -2.42
N ARG A 25 -12.29 4.85 -2.62
CA ARG A 25 -12.12 3.38 -2.65
C ARG A 25 -11.31 2.89 -3.84
N MET A 26 -11.54 3.47 -5.02
CA MET A 26 -10.76 3.12 -6.21
C MET A 26 -9.28 3.47 -6.03
N ALA A 27 -8.97 4.63 -5.45
CA ALA A 27 -7.61 5.00 -5.08
C ALA A 27 -7.02 4.04 -4.03
N ALA A 28 -7.78 3.67 -3.00
CA ALA A 28 -7.35 2.72 -1.98
C ALA A 28 -6.99 1.36 -2.58
N PHE A 29 -7.79 0.85 -3.53
CA PHE A 29 -7.53 -0.41 -4.21
C PHE A 29 -6.21 -0.36 -4.99
N LEU A 30 -5.97 0.71 -5.77
CA LEU A 30 -4.75 0.86 -6.54
C LEU A 30 -3.51 1.03 -5.65
N ALA A 31 -3.63 1.81 -4.55
CA ALA A 31 -2.56 1.96 -3.58
C ALA A 31 -2.23 0.63 -2.88
N ARG A 32 -3.24 -0.20 -2.58
CA ARG A 32 -3.04 -1.54 -2.00
C ARG A 32 -2.26 -2.45 -2.93
N GLN A 33 -2.60 -2.46 -4.22
CA GLN A 33 -1.88 -3.25 -5.23
C GLN A 33 -0.44 -2.78 -5.39
N ALA A 34 -0.20 -1.47 -5.42
CA ALA A 34 1.16 -0.92 -5.42
C ALA A 34 1.96 -1.37 -4.19
N LEU A 35 1.34 -1.33 -3.01
CA LEU A 35 1.97 -1.76 -1.76
C LEU A 35 2.30 -3.25 -1.75
N GLU A 36 1.43 -4.11 -2.28
CA GLU A 36 1.67 -5.55 -2.37
C GLU A 36 2.90 -5.86 -3.22
N GLU A 37 3.07 -5.18 -4.36
CA GLU A 37 4.27 -5.30 -5.21
C GLU A 37 5.52 -4.75 -4.50
N ILE A 38 5.41 -3.64 -3.75
CA ILE A 38 6.52 -3.10 -2.93
C ILE A 38 6.93 -4.08 -1.83
N ILE A 39 5.98 -4.74 -1.17
CA ILE A 39 6.27 -5.75 -0.14
C ILE A 39 7.04 -6.92 -0.74
N GLU A 40 6.66 -7.39 -1.92
CA GLU A 40 7.40 -8.44 -2.64
C GLU A 40 8.84 -8.01 -2.97
N LEU A 41 9.01 -6.79 -3.51
CA LEU A 41 10.32 -6.22 -3.82
C LEU A 41 11.19 -6.06 -2.55
N ARG A 42 10.61 -5.62 -1.44
CA ARG A 42 11.31 -5.49 -0.16
C ARG A 42 11.72 -6.83 0.41
N CYS A 43 10.85 -7.85 0.35
CA CYS A 43 11.21 -9.21 0.75
C CYS A 43 12.43 -9.73 -0.03
N ALA A 44 12.48 -9.46 -1.34
CA ALA A 44 13.65 -9.76 -2.15
C ALA A 44 14.89 -8.94 -1.74
N GLY A 45 14.73 -7.65 -1.45
CA GLY A 45 15.80 -6.74 -1.02
C GLY A 45 16.45 -7.14 0.31
N VAL A 46 15.69 -7.73 1.23
CA VAL A 46 16.22 -8.28 2.51
C VAL A 46 16.69 -9.74 2.39
N GLY A 47 16.77 -10.29 1.18
CA GLY A 47 17.27 -11.65 0.92
C GLY A 47 16.31 -12.78 1.28
N ALA A 48 15.02 -12.49 1.45
CA ALA A 48 13.98 -13.46 1.81
C ALA A 48 12.80 -13.44 0.82
N PRO A 49 13.01 -13.69 -0.48
CA PRO A 49 11.93 -13.72 -1.45
C PRO A 49 10.91 -14.82 -1.10
N ALA A 50 9.63 -14.44 -1.00
CA ALA A 50 8.55 -15.34 -0.62
C ALA A 50 7.35 -15.23 -1.59
N PRO A 51 7.54 -15.60 -2.88
CA PRO A 51 6.50 -15.44 -3.91
C PRO A 51 5.27 -16.35 -3.71
N TRP A 52 5.41 -17.41 -2.92
CA TRP A 52 4.33 -18.33 -2.57
C TRP A 52 3.54 -17.89 -1.33
N ALA A 53 4.07 -16.91 -0.58
CA ALA A 53 3.46 -16.45 0.66
C ALA A 53 2.43 -15.37 0.36
N ASN A 54 1.31 -15.37 1.09
CA ASN A 54 0.38 -14.25 1.03
C ASN A 54 1.01 -13.00 1.69
N THR A 55 0.45 -11.82 1.41
CA THR A 55 0.99 -10.55 1.91
C THR A 55 1.09 -10.47 3.43
N ARG A 56 0.18 -11.09 4.19
CA ARG A 56 0.28 -11.12 5.66
C ARG A 56 1.52 -11.87 6.12
N SER A 57 1.83 -13.00 5.50
CA SER A 57 3.05 -13.76 5.80
C SER A 57 4.31 -12.97 5.39
N GLN A 58 4.28 -12.27 4.25
CA GLN A 58 5.38 -11.41 3.83
C GLN A 58 5.62 -10.24 4.81
N LEU A 59 4.56 -9.65 5.38
CA LEU A 59 4.70 -8.64 6.43
C LEU A 59 5.40 -9.16 7.69
N VAL A 60 5.22 -10.44 8.04
CA VAL A 60 5.95 -11.07 9.16
C VAL A 60 7.44 -11.23 8.83
N VAL A 61 7.76 -11.55 7.57
CA VAL A 61 9.15 -11.57 7.09
C VAL A 61 9.79 -10.19 7.21
N LEU A 62 9.11 -9.14 6.69
CA LEU A 62 9.61 -7.76 6.79
C LEU A 62 9.79 -7.32 8.24
N ARG A 63 8.85 -7.66 9.12
CA ARG A 63 8.96 -7.38 10.56
C ARG A 63 10.20 -8.00 11.21
N SER A 64 10.73 -9.08 10.64
CA SER A 64 11.89 -9.78 11.18
C SER A 64 13.22 -9.34 10.55
N LEU A 65 13.20 -8.85 9.31
CA LEU A 65 14.40 -8.68 8.47
C LEU A 65 14.60 -7.27 7.89
N ASP A 66 13.55 -6.44 7.87
CA ASP A 66 13.58 -5.07 7.36
C ASP A 66 13.75 -4.06 8.50
N THR A 67 13.80 -2.76 8.20
CA THR A 67 13.79 -1.73 9.25
C THR A 67 12.44 -1.70 9.97
N GLU A 68 12.46 -1.36 11.26
CA GLU A 68 11.24 -1.26 12.06
C GLU A 68 10.26 -0.26 11.45
N GLU A 69 10.73 0.92 11.01
CA GLU A 69 9.87 1.93 10.40
C GLU A 69 9.22 1.44 9.11
N ALA A 70 9.97 0.74 8.24
CA ALA A 70 9.44 0.23 6.98
C ALA A 70 8.45 -0.91 7.19
N ALA A 71 8.76 -1.84 8.09
CA ALA A 71 7.88 -2.96 8.41
C ALA A 71 6.57 -2.49 9.05
N ASP A 72 6.63 -1.53 9.99
CA ASP A 72 5.43 -0.92 10.59
C ASP A 72 4.62 -0.12 9.59
N GLY A 73 5.28 0.70 8.77
CA GLY A 73 4.64 1.46 7.70
C GLY A 73 3.88 0.55 6.74
N ALA A 74 4.51 -0.54 6.29
CA ALA A 74 3.89 -1.52 5.39
C ALA A 74 2.68 -2.22 6.04
N ALA A 75 2.81 -2.64 7.30
CA ALA A 75 1.73 -3.31 8.02
C ALA A 75 0.53 -2.39 8.27
N ILE A 76 0.78 -1.14 8.68
CA ILE A 76 -0.26 -0.13 8.91
C ILE A 76 -0.97 0.18 7.59
N ALA A 77 -0.20 0.48 6.53
CA ALA A 77 -0.75 0.83 5.22
C ALA A 77 -1.57 -0.33 4.65
N TRP A 78 -1.08 -1.56 4.70
CA TRP A 78 -1.77 -2.72 4.15
C TRP A 78 -3.09 -2.99 4.88
N ASN A 79 -3.11 -2.91 6.21
CA ASN A 79 -4.34 -3.11 6.99
C ASN A 79 -5.38 -2.01 6.70
N ARG A 80 -4.96 -0.74 6.68
CA ARG A 80 -5.87 0.40 6.46
C ARG A 80 -6.40 0.43 5.03
N LEU A 81 -5.56 0.19 4.02
CA LEU A 81 -5.98 0.12 2.62
C LEU A 81 -6.89 -1.08 2.35
N SER A 82 -6.60 -2.24 2.96
CA SER A 82 -7.49 -3.40 2.87
C SER A 82 -8.87 -3.09 3.44
N ALA A 83 -8.95 -2.48 4.63
CA ALA A 83 -10.22 -2.07 5.21
C ALA A 83 -10.96 -1.04 4.33
N ALA A 84 -10.26 -0.05 3.77
CA ALA A 84 -10.85 0.96 2.90
C ALA A 84 -11.42 0.38 1.58
N CYS A 85 -10.96 -0.80 1.16
CA CYS A 85 -11.51 -1.50 -0.01
C CYS A 85 -12.84 -2.22 0.28
N HIS A 86 -13.18 -2.46 1.55
CA HIS A 86 -14.41 -3.17 1.92
C HIS A 86 -15.62 -2.22 1.90
N VAL A 87 -16.78 -2.77 1.53
CA VAL A 87 -18.06 -2.04 1.54
C VAL A 87 -18.97 -2.68 2.57
N HIS A 88 -19.16 -1.99 3.70
CA HIS A 88 -20.16 -2.35 4.69
C HIS A 88 -21.23 -1.25 4.75
N ALA A 89 -22.50 -1.66 4.83
CA ALA A 89 -23.67 -0.76 4.70
C ALA A 89 -23.76 0.36 5.75
N PHE A 90 -22.99 0.25 6.84
CA PHE A 90 -22.97 1.21 7.96
C PHE A 90 -21.57 1.77 8.26
N GLU A 91 -20.57 1.45 7.43
CA GLU A 91 -19.23 2.00 7.63
C GLU A 91 -19.09 3.38 7.01
N LEU A 92 -18.38 4.26 7.73
CA LEU A 92 -17.96 5.54 7.17
C LEU A 92 -17.12 5.28 5.92
N GLN A 93 -17.39 6.04 4.86
CA GLN A 93 -16.55 5.98 3.68
C GLN A 93 -15.12 6.43 4.03
N PRO A 94 -14.07 5.79 3.48
CA PRO A 94 -12.71 6.29 3.67
C PRO A 94 -12.62 7.71 3.11
N SER A 95 -12.09 8.63 3.90
CA SER A 95 -11.92 10.01 3.45
C SER A 95 -10.77 10.14 2.45
N ALA A 96 -10.86 11.10 1.55
CA ALA A 96 -9.78 11.38 0.59
C ALA A 96 -8.47 11.72 1.31
N ALA A 97 -8.53 12.42 2.45
CA ALA A 97 -7.34 12.75 3.25
C ALA A 97 -6.66 11.50 3.85
N GLU A 98 -7.44 10.53 4.34
CA GLU A 98 -6.88 9.26 4.81
C GLU A 98 -6.20 8.49 3.67
N ILE A 99 -6.83 8.42 2.49
CA ILE A 99 -6.25 7.72 1.34
C ILE A 99 -5.00 8.45 0.82
N GLU A 100 -4.99 9.78 0.82
CA GLU A 100 -3.82 10.58 0.46
C GLU A 100 -2.65 10.33 1.43
N TYR A 101 -2.92 10.33 2.74
CA TYR A 101 -1.93 9.98 3.75
C TYR A 101 -1.36 8.56 3.53
N LEU A 102 -2.22 7.57 3.31
CA LEU A 102 -1.80 6.19 3.05
C LEU A 102 -0.98 6.08 1.76
N CYS A 103 -1.31 6.82 0.71
CA CYS A 103 -0.48 6.90 -0.49
C CYS A 103 0.92 7.43 -0.19
N GLY A 104 1.04 8.44 0.69
CA GLY A 104 2.33 8.95 1.14
C GLY A 104 3.15 7.93 1.93
N VAL A 105 2.49 7.12 2.77
CA VAL A 105 3.16 6.00 3.45
C VAL A 105 3.67 4.98 2.42
N VAL A 106 2.85 4.59 1.45
CA VAL A 106 3.26 3.65 0.39
C VAL A 106 4.43 4.20 -0.43
N GLU A 107 4.43 5.50 -0.74
CA GLU A 107 5.52 6.18 -1.45
C GLU A 107 6.84 6.13 -0.66
N SER A 108 6.79 6.33 0.66
CA SER A 108 7.97 6.25 1.54
C SER A 108 8.60 4.85 1.63
N LEU A 109 7.85 3.81 1.24
CA LEU A 109 8.30 2.42 1.27
C LEU A 109 8.94 1.96 -0.04
N LEU A 110 8.89 2.79 -1.10
CA LEU A 110 9.56 2.46 -2.36
C LEU A 110 11.04 2.17 -2.07
N PRO A 111 11.60 1.07 -2.62
CA PRO A 111 13.00 0.79 -2.45
C PRO A 111 13.80 1.94 -3.04
N ASP A 112 14.81 2.43 -2.31
CA ASP A 112 15.86 3.25 -2.89
C ASP A 112 16.39 2.47 -4.09
N SER A 113 16.41 3.09 -5.28
CA SER A 113 16.88 2.45 -6.49
C SER A 113 18.19 1.72 -6.22
N VAL A 114 18.15 0.39 -6.18
CA VAL A 114 19.34 -0.43 -6.02
C VAL A 114 20.26 -0.06 -7.19
N PRO A 115 21.50 0.40 -6.96
CA PRO A 115 22.42 0.67 -8.06
C PRO A 115 22.67 -0.63 -8.84
N PRO A 116 22.96 -0.52 -10.16
CA PRO A 116 23.13 -1.68 -11.04
C PRO A 116 24.25 -2.64 -10.59
#